data_AF-A0A7K4JJ20-F1
#
_entry.id   AF-A0A7K4JJ20-F1
#
_cell.length_a   1.000
_cell.length_b   1.000
_cell.length_c   1.000
_cell.angle_alpha   90.00
_cell.angle_beta   90.00
_cell.angle_gamma   90.00
#
_symmetry.space_group_name_H-M   'P 1'
#
loop_
_entity.id
_entity.type
_entity.pdbx_description
1 polymer ?
#
loop_
_entity_poly.entity_id
_entity_poly.type
_entity_poly.pdbx_seq_one_letter_code
_entity_poly.pdbx_strand_id
1 'polypeptide(L)'
;VNSFQCEPVAKQSSLILKWECPPGNNSGFKIQIYNNTWKKEQWAQSCTKEGSEETTTTASLDYFRTYTVTIATLANSSESSPVQKMCNTSITDPPAPSKAPLVKAISHSSLSVEFSDFKSVNGPLKAYAVMITTEERGCEFLKSELNNTYNDFKKKMTVTYVAYVINTTEQAKSPFHSQNGTNIVDVGKGNKMYGYENGPLIPLRSYRASVAGFTNISFTMASIIVGEDSYVSFSPCSEAVLLPQDPGVIAGAVIGCLLAILAVVAIGSFIFWRRRRTDKRNTEVSFSPIKSKLIKVENFESYFKKQQADSNCGFAEEYEELKSAGVHQPKFAAELAENRGKNRYNNVLPYDISRVKLSDQSSGTDDYINASYMPGYNSKKAFIAAQGPLPNTIEDFWRMIWEKNIYSIVMLTKCVEQARTKCEQYWPDKQSKSYGDIIVAMVSEIVLPEWTIRDFTVEKSNTPESHTVRQFHFTSWPDHGVPETTDLLINFRHLVHEYSSQNPIDSPTLVHCSAGVGRTGTFIAIDRLIQQIEMENTVDVYGVVYDLRMHRPLMVQTEDQYVFLNQCVMDIIRSQKEKKTDLIYQNMTAMAIYENFTPGPGFGKANGYHA
;
A
#
# COMPACT_ATOMS: atom_id res chain seq x y z
N VAL A 1 56.26 -22.05 49.89
CA VAL A 1 55.97 -22.30 48.45
C VAL A 1 56.98 -21.50 47.64
N ASN A 2 57.54 -22.04 46.56
CA ASN A 2 58.50 -21.32 45.71
C ASN A 2 57.86 -20.79 44.43
N SER A 3 56.92 -21.53 43.86
CA SER A 3 56.12 -21.15 42.70
C SER A 3 54.78 -21.91 42.75
N PHE A 4 53.79 -21.43 42.00
CA PHE A 4 52.53 -22.14 41.82
C PHE A 4 51.96 -21.94 40.41
N GLN A 5 51.16 -22.90 39.98
CA GLN A 5 50.34 -22.83 38.78
C GLN A 5 48.92 -22.44 39.17
N CYS A 6 48.27 -21.74 38.26
CA CYS A 6 46.94 -21.20 38.47
C CYS A 6 46.17 -21.36 37.17
N GLU A 7 45.23 -22.30 37.16
CA GLU A 7 44.52 -22.75 35.97
C GLU A 7 43.03 -22.41 36.12
N PRO A 8 42.42 -21.70 35.16
CA PRO A 8 40.98 -21.50 35.17
C PRO A 8 40.25 -22.83 34.98
N VAL A 9 39.22 -23.06 35.77
CA VAL A 9 38.34 -24.21 35.59
C VAL A 9 37.31 -23.87 34.51
N ALA A 10 37.25 -24.68 33.46
CA ALA A 10 36.34 -24.43 32.34
C ALA A 10 34.89 -24.26 32.84
N LYS A 11 34.25 -23.15 32.43
CA LYS A 11 32.86 -22.80 32.74
C LYS A 11 32.55 -22.66 34.24
N GLN A 12 33.56 -22.49 35.09
CA GLN A 12 33.38 -22.22 36.51
C GLN A 12 34.05 -20.91 36.91
N SER A 13 33.48 -20.25 37.89
CA SER A 13 34.00 -19.01 38.44
C SER A 13 35.17 -19.21 39.41
N SER A 14 35.92 -20.31 39.30
CA SER A 14 36.98 -20.70 40.24
C SER A 14 38.30 -20.97 39.52
N LEU A 15 39.38 -20.94 40.29
CA LEU A 15 40.73 -21.26 39.84
C LEU A 15 41.21 -22.52 40.56
N ILE A 16 41.90 -23.40 39.85
CA ILE A 16 42.68 -24.48 40.44
C ILE A 16 44.10 -23.96 40.65
N LEU A 17 44.56 -24.03 41.90
CA LEU A 17 45.91 -23.65 42.32
C LEU A 17 46.69 -24.94 42.58
N LYS A 18 47.84 -25.09 41.92
CA LYS A 18 48.75 -26.23 42.10
C LYS A 18 50.12 -25.75 42.53
N TRP A 19 50.68 -26.32 43.57
CA TRP A 19 52.06 -26.02 44.00
C TRP A 19 52.73 -27.25 44.58
N GLU A 20 54.05 -27.25 44.54
CA GLU A 20 54.86 -28.28 45.17
C GLU A 20 55.02 -27.98 46.66
N CYS A 21 54.87 -29.03 47.49
CA CYS A 21 55.05 -28.94 48.93
C CYS A 21 56.47 -28.47 49.28
N PRO A 22 56.60 -27.33 50.01
CA PRO A 22 57.89 -26.81 50.39
C PRO A 22 58.61 -27.76 51.37
N PRO A 23 59.95 -27.71 51.44
CA PRO A 23 60.72 -28.50 52.39
C PRO A 23 60.35 -28.17 53.85
N GLY A 24 60.32 -29.21 54.69
CA GLY A 24 59.98 -29.11 56.11
C GLY A 24 58.49 -29.23 56.45
N ASN A 25 58.18 -29.20 57.76
CA ASN A 25 56.82 -29.38 58.25
C ASN A 25 56.01 -28.08 58.16
N ASN A 26 54.79 -28.14 57.62
CA ASN A 26 53.89 -27.00 57.49
C ASN A 26 52.53 -27.32 58.13
N SER A 27 51.86 -26.31 58.67
CA SER A 27 50.52 -26.43 59.25
C SER A 27 49.40 -26.06 58.27
N GLY A 28 49.73 -25.81 57.00
CA GLY A 28 48.80 -25.43 55.93
C GLY A 28 49.28 -24.22 55.13
N PHE A 29 48.36 -23.67 54.34
CA PHE A 29 48.64 -22.54 53.45
C PHE A 29 47.56 -21.47 53.55
N LYS A 30 47.99 -20.21 53.55
CA LYS A 30 47.10 -19.05 53.45
C LYS A 30 47.08 -18.56 52.01
N ILE A 31 45.88 -18.46 51.45
CA ILE A 31 45.64 -18.03 50.07
C ILE A 31 44.87 -16.71 50.14
N GLN A 32 45.42 -15.66 49.55
CA GLN A 32 44.69 -14.40 49.39
C GLN A 32 44.43 -14.17 47.90
N ILE A 33 43.20 -13.79 47.59
CA ILE A 33 42.75 -13.47 46.23
C ILE A 33 42.19 -12.06 46.27
N TYR A 34 42.68 -11.19 45.41
CA TYR A 34 42.21 -9.81 45.38
C TYR A 34 42.29 -9.20 43.99
N ASN A 35 41.46 -8.19 43.79
CA ASN A 35 41.56 -7.24 42.69
C ASN A 35 41.62 -5.81 43.28
N ASN A 36 41.40 -4.80 42.46
CA ASN A 36 41.48 -3.40 42.91
C ASN A 36 40.37 -2.99 43.89
N THR A 37 39.30 -3.77 44.05
CA THR A 37 38.09 -3.39 44.82
C THR A 37 37.72 -4.35 45.95
N TRP A 38 38.22 -5.59 45.96
CA TRP A 38 37.93 -6.56 47.00
C TRP A 38 39.09 -7.52 47.27
N LYS A 39 39.15 -8.07 48.49
CA LYS A 39 40.12 -9.10 48.93
C LYS A 39 39.39 -10.21 49.70
N LYS A 40 39.75 -11.46 49.42
CA LYS A 40 39.23 -12.66 50.11
C LYS A 40 40.38 -13.55 50.54
N GLU A 41 40.21 -14.20 51.68
CA GLU A 41 41.15 -15.17 52.21
C GLU A 41 40.54 -16.57 52.22
N GLN A 42 41.39 -17.57 51.97
CA GLN A 42 41.07 -18.98 52.00
C GLN A 42 42.26 -19.75 52.58
N TRP A 43 41.99 -20.88 53.23
CA TRP A 43 43.01 -21.75 53.80
C TRP A 43 43.02 -23.10 53.10
N ALA A 44 44.20 -23.65 52.85
CA ALA A 44 44.40 -25.01 52.37
C ALA A 44 45.14 -25.85 53.44
N GLN A 45 44.89 -27.15 53.40
CA GLN A 45 45.43 -28.11 54.37
C GLN A 45 46.96 -28.27 54.24
N SER A 46 47.59 -28.80 55.28
CA SER A 46 49.02 -29.12 55.28
C SER A 46 49.36 -30.25 54.32
N CYS A 47 50.56 -30.21 53.77
CA CYS A 47 51.09 -31.27 52.93
C CYS A 47 51.22 -32.62 53.65
N THR A 48 51.03 -33.70 52.90
CA THR A 48 51.27 -35.07 53.41
C THR A 48 52.71 -35.55 53.18
N LYS A 49 53.40 -35.06 52.15
CA LYS A 49 54.80 -35.42 51.83
C LYS A 49 55.55 -34.24 51.21
N GLU A 50 56.83 -34.10 51.51
CA GLU A 50 57.70 -33.13 50.85
C GLU A 50 57.83 -33.44 49.34
N GLY A 51 57.77 -32.41 48.49
CA GLY A 51 57.82 -32.56 47.04
C GLY A 51 56.55 -33.12 46.38
N SER A 52 55.47 -33.41 47.14
CA SER A 52 54.18 -33.75 46.52
C SER A 52 53.49 -32.51 45.96
N GLU A 53 52.68 -32.70 44.91
CA GLU A 53 51.84 -31.64 44.35
C GLU A 53 50.57 -31.49 45.20
N GLU A 54 50.33 -30.28 45.70
CA GLU A 54 49.08 -29.90 46.35
C GLU A 54 48.18 -29.16 45.38
N THR A 55 46.88 -29.45 45.45
CA THR A 55 45.86 -28.85 44.59
C THR A 55 44.71 -28.33 45.43
N THR A 56 44.29 -27.09 45.20
CA THR A 56 43.07 -26.54 45.81
C THR A 56 42.29 -25.69 44.83
N THR A 57 40.98 -25.56 45.06
CA THR A 57 40.09 -24.73 44.25
C THR A 57 39.68 -23.49 45.03
N THR A 58 39.74 -22.34 44.37
CA THR A 58 39.31 -21.08 44.99
C THR A 58 37.80 -21.02 45.18
N ALA A 59 37.33 -20.19 46.10
CA ALA A 59 35.92 -19.78 46.11
C ALA A 59 35.51 -19.08 44.80
N SER A 60 34.20 -18.96 44.56
CA SER A 60 33.65 -18.30 43.37
C SER A 60 34.09 -16.84 43.22
N LEU A 61 34.42 -16.48 41.98
CA LEU A 61 34.93 -15.19 41.50
C LEU A 61 34.04 -14.66 40.35
N ASP A 62 34.41 -13.54 39.74
CA ASP A 62 33.77 -13.10 38.50
C ASP A 62 34.46 -13.75 37.29
N TYR A 63 33.68 -14.07 36.24
CA TYR A 63 34.20 -14.57 34.97
C TYR A 63 34.97 -13.49 34.21
N PHE A 64 35.91 -13.90 33.35
CA PHE A 64 36.70 -13.02 32.49
C PHE A 64 37.36 -11.85 33.25
N ARG A 65 37.90 -12.14 34.44
CA ARG A 65 38.63 -11.17 35.27
C ARG A 65 40.01 -11.67 35.61
N THR A 66 40.92 -10.73 35.80
CA THR A 66 42.26 -10.98 36.31
C THR A 66 42.30 -10.69 37.81
N TYR A 67 42.78 -11.66 38.58
CA TYR A 67 42.99 -11.55 40.02
C TYR A 67 44.45 -11.74 40.35
N THR A 68 44.90 -11.07 41.41
CA THR A 68 46.16 -11.37 42.03
C THR A 68 45.94 -12.42 43.11
N VAL A 69 46.65 -13.54 43.01
CA VAL A 69 46.61 -14.65 43.97
C VAL A 69 47.97 -14.72 44.66
N THR A 70 47.94 -14.85 45.99
CA THR A 70 49.14 -15.05 46.80
C THR A 70 49.01 -16.29 47.67
N ILE A 71 50.06 -17.09 47.76
CA ILE A 71 50.13 -18.27 48.65
C ILE A 71 51.30 -18.09 49.62
N ALA A 72 51.00 -18.15 50.91
CA ALA A 72 51.99 -18.17 51.98
C ALA A 72 51.91 -19.50 52.74
N THR A 73 53.08 -20.06 53.09
CA THR A 73 53.18 -21.28 53.90
C THR A 73 53.05 -20.92 55.37
N LEU A 74 52.21 -21.66 56.09
CA LEU A 74 52.00 -21.50 57.52
C LEU A 74 52.84 -22.54 58.29
N ALA A 75 53.53 -22.08 59.33
CA ALA A 75 54.21 -22.95 60.28
C ALA A 75 53.90 -22.47 61.70
N ASN A 76 53.03 -23.20 62.40
CA ASN A 76 52.53 -22.93 63.75
C ASN A 76 52.00 -21.50 63.95
N SER A 77 52.88 -20.54 64.21
CA SER A 77 52.60 -19.12 64.50
C SER A 77 53.32 -18.14 63.56
N SER A 78 53.90 -18.61 62.46
CA SER A 78 54.64 -17.79 61.49
C SER A 78 54.18 -18.04 60.06
N GLU A 79 54.24 -16.98 59.24
CA GLU A 79 53.86 -16.96 57.82
C GLU A 79 55.11 -16.67 56.98
N SER A 80 55.33 -17.46 55.92
CA SER A 80 56.41 -17.19 54.98
C SER A 80 56.12 -15.95 54.13
N SER A 81 57.14 -15.37 53.49
CA SER A 81 56.91 -14.41 52.41
C SER A 81 55.98 -15.02 51.35
N PRO A 82 54.90 -14.33 50.93
CA PRO A 82 53.94 -14.87 49.99
C PRO A 82 54.52 -14.92 48.57
N VAL A 83 54.21 -15.98 47.84
CA VAL A 83 54.45 -16.05 46.39
C VAL A 83 53.22 -15.53 45.67
N GLN A 84 53.40 -14.64 44.70
CA GLN A 84 52.33 -13.97 43.98
C GLN A 84 52.27 -14.38 42.51
N LYS A 85 51.05 -14.48 41.96
CA LYS A 85 50.81 -14.64 40.53
C LYS A 85 49.52 -13.96 40.11
N MET A 86 49.49 -13.42 38.89
CA MET A 86 48.23 -12.98 38.26
C MET A 86 47.56 -14.17 37.59
N CYS A 87 46.27 -14.34 37.86
CA CYS A 87 45.44 -15.42 37.37
C CYS A 87 44.22 -14.88 36.66
N ASN A 88 43.87 -15.48 35.52
CA ASN A 88 42.64 -15.16 34.81
C ASN A 88 41.59 -16.24 35.09
N THR A 89 40.37 -15.82 35.42
CA THR A 89 39.22 -16.73 35.50
C THR A 89 38.74 -17.16 34.12
N SER A 90 37.97 -18.25 34.06
CA SER A 90 37.41 -18.73 32.80
C SER A 90 36.39 -17.73 32.23
N ILE A 91 35.97 -17.99 31.00
CA ILE A 91 34.76 -17.39 30.43
C ILE A 91 33.56 -18.34 30.63
N THR A 92 32.35 -17.82 30.43
CA THR A 92 31.10 -18.60 30.42
C THR A 92 30.08 -17.95 29.48
N ASP A 93 28.86 -18.50 29.45
CA ASP A 93 27.73 -17.98 28.69
C ASP A 93 27.58 -16.45 28.93
N PRO A 94 27.40 -15.62 27.87
CA PRO A 94 27.19 -14.19 28.06
C PRO A 94 25.85 -13.94 28.77
N PRO A 95 25.68 -12.86 29.56
CA PRO A 95 24.38 -12.56 30.14
C PRO A 95 23.33 -12.32 29.06
N ALA A 96 22.19 -13.00 29.18
CA ALA A 96 21.05 -12.83 28.28
C ALA A 96 20.53 -11.37 28.34
N PRO A 97 20.21 -10.76 27.19
CA PRO A 97 19.62 -9.43 27.15
C PRO A 97 18.18 -9.48 27.66
N SER A 98 17.68 -8.37 28.22
CA SER A 98 16.30 -8.27 28.68
C SER A 98 15.31 -7.89 27.59
N LYS A 99 15.79 -7.40 26.43
CA LYS A 99 14.95 -6.95 25.30
C LYS A 99 14.93 -8.01 24.20
N ALA A 100 13.74 -8.28 23.67
CA ALA A 100 13.55 -9.09 22.48
C ALA A 100 14.02 -8.36 21.22
N PRO A 101 14.40 -9.10 20.15
CA PRO A 101 14.68 -8.49 18.86
C PRO A 101 13.39 -7.97 18.21
N LEU A 102 13.51 -6.91 17.41
CA LEU A 102 12.41 -6.36 16.62
C LEU A 102 12.37 -7.05 15.26
N VAL A 103 11.20 -7.57 14.87
CA VAL A 103 11.01 -8.28 13.60
C VAL A 103 10.05 -7.52 12.70
N LYS A 104 10.38 -7.40 11.41
CA LYS A 104 9.55 -6.73 10.40
C LYS A 104 9.47 -7.56 9.12
N ALA A 105 8.27 -7.78 8.57
CA ALA A 105 8.11 -8.44 7.28
C ALA A 105 8.66 -7.54 6.15
N ILE A 106 9.47 -8.11 5.26
CA ILE A 106 10.01 -7.40 4.08
C ILE A 106 9.25 -7.84 2.82
N SER A 107 8.97 -9.13 2.68
CA SER A 107 8.23 -9.72 1.56
C SER A 107 7.42 -10.94 2.01
N HIS A 108 6.75 -11.61 1.07
CA HIS A 108 6.05 -12.89 1.30
C HIS A 108 6.98 -14.03 1.72
N SER A 109 8.30 -13.86 1.59
CA SER A 109 9.32 -14.89 1.84
C SER A 109 10.54 -14.37 2.62
N SER A 110 10.49 -13.15 3.16
CA SER A 110 11.61 -12.56 3.91
C SER A 110 11.17 -11.60 5.03
N LEU A 111 12.00 -11.50 6.06
CA LEU A 111 11.82 -10.61 7.21
C LEU A 111 13.16 -9.99 7.64
N SER A 112 13.13 -8.90 8.40
CA SER A 112 14.29 -8.27 9.02
C SER A 112 14.27 -8.48 10.52
N VAL A 113 15.41 -8.78 11.13
CA VAL A 113 15.62 -8.96 12.57
C VAL A 113 16.61 -7.92 13.07
N GLU A 114 16.15 -7.05 13.98
CA GLU A 114 16.91 -5.95 14.54
C GLU A 114 17.16 -6.17 16.04
N PHE A 115 18.43 -6.13 16.49
CA PHE A 115 18.79 -6.44 17.88
C PHE A 115 20.04 -5.71 18.40
N SER A 116 20.12 -5.52 19.72
CA SER A 116 21.27 -4.93 20.40
C SER A 116 22.29 -5.98 20.83
N ASP A 117 23.54 -5.57 21.04
CA ASP A 117 24.61 -6.46 21.50
C ASP A 117 24.36 -7.03 22.90
N PHE A 118 24.93 -8.21 23.15
CA PHE A 118 24.96 -8.85 24.46
C PHE A 118 26.00 -8.15 25.36
N LYS A 119 25.90 -8.32 26.67
CA LYS A 119 26.96 -7.84 27.57
C LYS A 119 28.16 -8.79 27.50
N SER A 120 29.37 -8.25 27.33
CA SER A 120 30.63 -9.02 27.26
C SER A 120 31.31 -9.24 28.63
N VAL A 121 30.55 -9.11 29.73
CA VAL A 121 31.11 -9.18 31.10
C VAL A 121 31.64 -10.57 31.48
N ASN A 122 31.13 -11.63 30.85
CA ASN A 122 31.55 -13.03 31.07
C ASN A 122 32.59 -13.51 30.05
N GLY A 123 33.02 -12.65 29.13
CA GLY A 123 33.93 -12.98 28.03
C GLY A 123 33.68 -12.13 26.79
N PRO A 124 34.66 -12.02 25.88
CA PRO A 124 34.49 -11.31 24.62
C PRO A 124 33.47 -12.03 23.73
N LEU A 125 32.58 -11.28 23.09
CA LEU A 125 31.61 -11.85 22.16
C LEU A 125 32.29 -12.25 20.84
N LYS A 126 32.02 -13.47 20.40
CA LYS A 126 32.60 -14.08 19.19
C LYS A 126 31.63 -14.14 18.04
N ALA A 127 30.36 -14.40 18.32
CA ALA A 127 29.36 -14.52 17.28
C ALA A 127 27.94 -14.26 17.81
N TYR A 128 27.03 -14.07 16.86
CA TYR A 128 25.58 -14.14 17.06
C TYR A 128 24.98 -15.18 16.12
N ALA A 129 23.91 -15.85 16.52
CA ALA A 129 23.10 -16.66 15.62
C ALA A 129 21.64 -16.19 15.68
N VAL A 130 21.07 -15.85 14.52
CA VAL A 130 19.66 -15.47 14.38
C VAL A 130 18.85 -16.73 14.20
N MET A 131 17.99 -17.00 15.17
CA MET A 131 17.08 -18.14 15.18
C MET A 131 15.68 -17.71 14.78
N ILE A 132 15.05 -18.52 13.94
CA ILE A 132 13.68 -18.30 13.44
C ILE A 132 12.81 -19.46 13.89
N THR A 133 11.63 -19.13 14.41
CA THR A 133 10.67 -20.12 14.87
C THR A 133 9.25 -19.78 14.45
N THR A 134 8.41 -20.80 14.42
CA THR A 134 6.96 -20.70 14.16
C THR A 134 6.13 -21.18 15.35
N GLU A 135 6.77 -21.38 16.50
CA GLU A 135 6.12 -21.77 17.76
C GLU A 135 5.14 -20.68 18.23
N GLU A 136 3.94 -21.10 18.66
CA GLU A 136 2.87 -20.19 19.06
C GLU A 136 2.94 -19.77 20.54
N ARG A 137 3.55 -20.60 21.40
CA ARG A 137 3.71 -20.34 22.84
C ARG A 137 5.20 -20.12 23.15
N GLY A 138 5.47 -19.26 24.14
CA GLY A 138 6.79 -18.75 24.55
C GLY A 138 8.02 -19.56 24.11
N CYS A 139 9.01 -18.88 23.52
CA CYS A 139 10.20 -19.55 23.01
C CYS A 139 11.25 -19.76 24.12
N GLU A 140 11.28 -20.95 24.70
CA GLU A 140 12.42 -21.44 25.46
C GLU A 140 13.35 -22.19 24.50
N PHE A 141 14.43 -21.53 24.08
CA PHE A 141 15.38 -22.15 23.15
C PHE A 141 16.35 -23.06 23.89
N LEU A 142 16.49 -24.28 23.38
CA LEU A 142 17.49 -25.23 23.86
C LEU A 142 18.78 -25.09 23.07
N LYS A 143 19.93 -25.30 23.74
CA LYS A 143 21.24 -25.33 23.07
C LYS A 143 21.28 -26.37 21.95
N SER A 144 20.55 -27.46 22.10
CA SER A 144 20.40 -28.50 21.07
C SER A 144 19.79 -27.95 19.77
N GLU A 145 18.87 -26.98 19.82
CA GLU A 145 18.20 -26.44 18.62
C GLU A 145 19.12 -25.61 17.72
N LEU A 146 20.32 -25.25 18.19
CA LEU A 146 21.33 -24.62 17.34
C LEU A 146 21.79 -25.55 16.22
N ASN A 147 21.59 -26.87 16.34
CA ASN A 147 21.89 -27.82 15.27
C ASN A 147 20.89 -27.79 14.11
N ASN A 148 19.71 -27.20 14.32
CA ASN A 148 18.61 -27.23 13.36
C ASN A 148 18.88 -26.29 12.19
N THR A 149 18.81 -26.82 10.98
CA THR A 149 19.02 -26.07 9.74
C THR A 149 17.71 -25.71 9.06
N TYR A 150 17.78 -24.76 8.12
CA TYR A 150 16.65 -24.44 7.25
C TYR A 150 16.10 -25.67 6.51
N ASN A 151 16.96 -26.63 6.15
CA ASN A 151 16.51 -27.85 5.48
C ASN A 151 15.67 -28.75 6.41
N ASP A 152 16.01 -28.80 7.70
CA ASP A 152 15.23 -29.54 8.69
C ASP A 152 13.86 -28.89 8.90
N PHE A 153 13.83 -27.56 8.97
CA PHE A 153 12.60 -26.77 9.01
C PHE A 153 11.73 -26.98 7.77
N LYS A 154 12.33 -26.94 6.58
CA LYS A 154 11.63 -27.16 5.29
C LYS A 154 11.04 -28.57 5.19
N LYS A 155 11.73 -29.57 5.76
CA LYS A 155 11.24 -30.96 5.89
C LYS A 155 10.25 -31.14 7.05
N LYS A 156 9.89 -30.08 7.77
CA LYS A 156 9.00 -30.08 8.95
C LYS A 156 9.50 -30.97 10.09
N MET A 157 10.79 -31.22 10.17
CA MET A 157 11.41 -31.98 11.28
C MET A 157 11.58 -31.13 12.53
N THR A 158 11.58 -29.81 12.37
CA THR A 158 11.67 -28.82 13.44
C THR A 158 10.84 -27.59 13.09
N VAL A 159 10.41 -26.86 14.12
CA VAL A 159 9.73 -25.56 13.98
C VAL A 159 10.67 -24.38 14.21
N THR A 160 11.90 -24.64 14.66
CA THR A 160 12.95 -23.68 15.01
C THR A 160 14.25 -24.01 14.28
N TYR A 161 14.92 -23.03 13.70
CA TYR A 161 16.22 -23.23 13.05
C TYR A 161 17.10 -21.98 13.10
N VAL A 162 18.40 -22.15 12.91
CA VAL A 162 19.34 -21.04 12.74
C VAL A 162 19.30 -20.57 11.29
N ALA A 163 18.87 -19.32 11.07
CA ALA A 163 18.77 -18.71 9.75
C ALA A 163 20.06 -18.03 9.31
N TYR A 164 20.82 -17.48 10.27
CA TYR A 164 22.04 -16.73 9.98
C TYR A 164 22.99 -16.73 11.17
N VAL A 165 24.29 -16.65 10.93
CA VAL A 165 25.33 -16.53 11.97
C VAL A 165 26.18 -15.31 11.64
N ILE A 166 26.46 -14.45 12.60
CA ILE A 166 27.29 -13.25 12.44
C ILE A 166 28.56 -13.47 13.24
N ASN A 167 29.73 -13.35 12.61
CA ASN A 167 31.01 -13.36 13.31
C ASN A 167 31.43 -11.94 13.67
N THR A 168 31.69 -11.67 14.96
CA THR A 168 32.03 -10.32 15.43
C THR A 168 33.39 -9.83 14.92
N THR A 169 34.30 -10.73 14.54
CA THR A 169 35.59 -10.34 13.93
C THR A 169 35.49 -9.99 12.44
N GLU A 170 34.44 -10.42 11.75
CA GLU A 170 34.23 -10.17 10.31
C GLU A 170 33.26 -9.01 10.03
N GLN A 171 32.68 -8.40 11.06
CA GLN A 171 31.80 -7.21 10.96
C GLN A 171 32.42 -6.06 10.16
N ALA A 172 33.75 -5.95 10.09
CA ALA A 172 34.43 -4.92 9.31
C ALA A 172 34.34 -5.10 7.77
N LYS A 173 33.82 -6.23 7.27
CA LYS A 173 33.77 -6.56 5.83
C LYS A 173 32.38 -6.95 5.31
N SER A 174 31.34 -6.93 6.14
CA SER A 174 29.98 -7.34 5.75
C SER A 174 29.13 -6.12 5.36
N PRO A 175 28.12 -6.27 4.48
CA PRO A 175 27.28 -5.17 4.00
C PRO A 175 26.27 -4.63 5.05
N PHE A 176 26.47 -4.92 6.34
CA PHE A 176 25.49 -4.63 7.38
C PHE A 176 25.86 -3.39 8.20
N HIS A 177 25.01 -2.38 8.08
CA HIS A 177 25.12 -1.11 8.80
C HIS A 177 24.88 -1.29 10.31
N SER A 178 25.92 -1.15 11.14
CA SER A 178 25.75 -0.73 12.53
C SER A 178 25.40 0.76 12.55
N GLN A 179 24.13 1.13 12.42
CA GLN A 179 23.71 2.48 12.76
C GLN A 179 23.42 2.51 14.27
N ASN A 180 24.23 3.25 15.02
CA ASN A 180 24.02 3.50 16.47
C ASN A 180 24.00 2.26 17.39
N GLY A 181 24.77 1.21 17.09
CA GLY A 181 24.91 0.04 18.00
C GLY A 181 23.80 -1.00 17.92
N THR A 182 22.99 -0.96 16.86
CA THR A 182 21.97 -1.97 16.56
C THR A 182 22.38 -2.81 15.36
N ASN A 183 22.27 -4.13 15.46
CA ASN A 183 22.52 -5.10 14.39
C ASN A 183 21.22 -5.40 13.64
N ILE A 184 21.27 -5.47 12.31
CA ILE A 184 20.12 -5.79 11.44
C ILE A 184 20.47 -6.97 10.54
N VAL A 185 19.62 -8.00 10.51
CA VAL A 185 19.78 -9.19 9.67
C VAL A 185 18.51 -9.45 8.88
N ASP A 186 18.65 -9.50 7.55
CA ASP A 186 17.57 -9.90 6.65
C ASP A 186 17.55 -11.42 6.44
N VAL A 187 16.46 -12.05 6.86
CA VAL A 187 16.19 -13.47 6.69
C VAL A 187 15.39 -13.72 5.41
N GLY A 188 15.70 -14.79 4.69
CA GLY A 188 15.00 -15.21 3.47
C GLY A 188 15.71 -14.83 2.16
N LYS A 189 17.01 -14.51 2.20
CA LYS A 189 17.78 -14.03 1.03
C LYS A 189 18.47 -15.15 0.22
N GLY A 190 18.50 -16.38 0.72
CA GLY A 190 19.07 -17.57 0.05
C GLY A 190 20.59 -17.73 0.16
N ASN A 191 21.28 -16.84 0.88
CA ASN A 191 22.71 -16.96 1.12
C ASN A 191 23.04 -18.05 2.15
N LYS A 192 24.25 -18.62 2.06
CA LYS A 192 24.78 -19.59 3.03
C LYS A 192 25.91 -18.99 3.83
N MET A 193 25.92 -19.26 5.12
CA MET A 193 27.02 -18.89 6.00
C MET A 193 27.25 -20.02 7.00
N TYR A 194 28.50 -20.49 7.07
CA TYR A 194 28.82 -21.76 7.71
C TYR A 194 27.95 -22.90 7.14
N GLY A 195 27.47 -23.84 7.97
CA GLY A 195 26.55 -24.90 7.56
C GLY A 195 25.09 -24.46 7.44
N TYR A 196 24.77 -23.19 7.65
CA TYR A 196 23.39 -22.67 7.66
C TYR A 196 23.01 -21.99 6.36
N GLU A 197 21.75 -22.17 5.98
CA GLU A 197 21.15 -21.58 4.79
C GLU A 197 20.06 -20.60 5.21
N ASN A 198 20.18 -19.34 4.74
CA ASN A 198 19.19 -18.30 4.96
C ASN A 198 18.05 -18.41 3.93
N GLY A 199 17.40 -19.59 3.88
CA GLY A 199 16.44 -19.93 2.84
C GLY A 199 15.13 -19.12 2.92
N PRO A 200 14.37 -19.05 1.81
CA PRO A 200 13.13 -18.27 1.74
C PRO A 200 12.07 -18.77 2.72
N LEU A 201 11.36 -17.85 3.36
CA LEU A 201 10.29 -18.15 4.28
C LEU A 201 8.99 -18.52 3.55
N ILE A 202 8.06 -19.15 4.28
CA ILE A 202 6.79 -19.63 3.76
C ILE A 202 5.75 -18.50 3.91
N PRO A 203 5.08 -18.07 2.82
CA PRO A 203 4.01 -17.07 2.86
C PRO A 203 2.85 -17.45 3.79
N LEU A 204 2.09 -16.46 4.26
CA LEU A 204 0.94 -16.63 5.16
C LEU A 204 1.23 -17.39 6.46
N ARG A 205 2.50 -17.46 6.86
CA ARG A 205 2.91 -18.07 8.12
C ARG A 205 3.42 -17.00 9.08
N SER A 206 3.15 -17.23 10.36
CA SER A 206 3.60 -16.39 11.45
C SER A 206 4.99 -16.84 11.93
N TYR A 207 5.91 -15.88 12.08
CA TYR A 207 7.29 -16.11 12.49
C TYR A 207 7.65 -15.26 13.71
N ARG A 208 8.52 -15.80 14.55
CA ARG A 208 9.22 -15.10 15.64
C ARG A 208 10.73 -15.29 15.47
N ALA A 209 11.51 -14.39 16.06
CA ALA A 209 12.95 -14.49 16.08
C ALA A 209 13.52 -14.41 17.51
N SER A 210 14.66 -15.05 17.71
CA SER A 210 15.53 -14.87 18.87
C SER A 210 16.99 -14.85 18.39
N VAL A 211 17.86 -14.28 19.21
CA VAL A 211 19.29 -14.19 18.92
C VAL A 211 20.05 -14.93 19.99
N ALA A 212 20.93 -15.84 19.57
CA ALA A 212 21.90 -16.48 20.45
C ALA A 212 23.22 -15.70 20.41
N GLY A 213 23.74 -15.29 21.55
CA GLY A 213 25.04 -14.62 21.69
C GLY A 213 26.09 -15.57 22.25
N PHE A 214 27.31 -15.53 21.69
CA PHE A 214 28.37 -16.49 22.02
C PHE A 214 29.63 -15.80 22.55
N THR A 215 30.14 -16.26 23.69
CA THR A 215 31.51 -15.92 24.16
C THR A 215 32.54 -16.95 23.69
N ASN A 216 32.09 -18.17 23.41
CA ASN A 216 32.84 -19.22 22.72
C ASN A 216 31.87 -20.00 21.81
N ILE A 217 32.34 -20.36 20.62
CA ILE A 217 31.51 -21.05 19.61
C ILE A 217 32.31 -22.20 19.00
N SER A 218 31.70 -23.38 19.03
CA SER A 218 32.27 -24.63 18.52
C SER A 218 31.43 -25.12 17.35
N PHE A 219 32.09 -25.67 16.33
CA PHE A 219 31.43 -26.16 15.12
C PHE A 219 31.80 -27.62 14.85
N THR A 220 30.85 -28.37 14.28
CA THR A 220 31.12 -29.68 13.68
C THR A 220 31.92 -29.55 12.38
N MET A 221 32.36 -30.67 11.80
CA MET A 221 32.99 -30.69 10.47
C MET A 221 32.07 -30.15 9.36
N ALA A 222 30.75 -30.23 9.54
CA ALA A 222 29.76 -29.66 8.64
C ALA A 222 29.53 -28.15 8.87
N SER A 223 30.34 -27.49 9.71
CA SER A 223 30.17 -26.08 10.09
C SER A 223 28.82 -25.76 10.76
N ILE A 224 28.25 -26.73 11.48
CA ILE A 224 27.05 -26.56 12.31
C ILE A 224 27.47 -26.34 13.77
N ILE A 225 26.85 -25.38 14.45
CA ILE A 225 27.14 -25.03 15.85
C ILE A 225 26.83 -26.22 16.75
N VAL A 226 27.79 -26.57 17.60
CA VAL A 226 27.62 -27.54 18.67
C VAL A 226 27.26 -26.76 19.94
N GLY A 227 25.97 -26.69 20.26
CA GLY A 227 25.45 -25.87 21.36
C GLY A 227 26.03 -26.23 22.72
N GLU A 228 26.22 -27.52 23.00
CA GLU A 228 26.76 -28.01 24.28
C GLU A 228 28.23 -27.63 24.51
N ASP A 229 29.02 -27.61 23.43
CA ASP A 229 30.43 -27.22 23.44
C ASP A 229 30.63 -25.70 23.29
N SER A 230 29.52 -24.95 23.15
CA SER A 230 29.51 -23.50 22.97
C SER A 230 29.03 -22.80 24.24
N TYR A 231 29.55 -21.60 24.46
CA TYR A 231 29.13 -20.75 25.58
C TYR A 231 28.16 -19.70 25.07
N VAL A 232 26.88 -19.91 25.37
CA VAL A 232 25.76 -19.29 24.66
C VAL A 232 24.62 -18.92 25.61
N SER A 233 23.99 -17.80 25.32
CA SER A 233 22.69 -17.40 25.89
C SER A 233 21.79 -16.85 24.81
N PHE A 234 20.49 -16.90 25.06
CA PHE A 234 19.46 -16.52 24.08
C PHE A 234 18.75 -15.24 24.52
N SER A 235 18.38 -14.39 23.57
CA SER A 235 17.49 -13.27 23.83
C SER A 235 16.04 -13.76 24.02
N PRO A 236 15.18 -12.97 24.66
CA PRO A 236 13.74 -13.19 24.60
C PRO A 236 13.26 -13.25 23.15
N CYS A 237 12.16 -13.97 22.93
CA CYS A 237 11.56 -14.09 21.61
C CYS A 237 10.85 -12.80 21.19
N SER A 238 10.91 -12.46 19.91
CA SER A 238 10.16 -11.34 19.34
C SER A 238 8.65 -11.57 19.39
N GLU A 239 7.92 -10.48 19.18
CA GLU A 239 6.52 -10.59 18.74
C GLU A 239 6.41 -11.33 17.40
N ALA A 240 5.24 -11.92 17.19
CA ALA A 240 4.94 -12.70 15.99
C ALA A 240 4.66 -11.78 14.81
N VAL A 241 5.19 -12.14 13.64
CA VAL A 241 5.00 -11.39 12.38
C VAL A 241 4.45 -12.33 11.31
N LEU A 242 3.30 -11.96 10.74
CA LEU A 242 2.66 -12.68 9.65
C LEU A 242 3.22 -12.23 8.30
N LEU A 243 3.71 -13.17 7.48
CA LEU A 243 4.15 -12.85 6.12
C LEU A 243 2.97 -12.71 5.15
N PRO A 244 3.01 -11.75 4.21
CA PRO A 244 1.98 -11.59 3.19
C PRO A 244 1.98 -12.77 2.19
N GLN A 245 0.92 -12.87 1.38
CA GLN A 245 0.75 -13.94 0.38
C GLN A 245 1.76 -13.83 -0.78
N ASP A 246 2.17 -14.98 -1.34
CA ASP A 246 3.02 -15.03 -2.53
C ASP A 246 2.30 -14.43 -3.75
N PRO A 247 2.83 -13.34 -4.34
CA PRO A 247 2.30 -12.76 -5.56
C PRO A 247 2.23 -13.75 -6.73
N GLY A 248 3.13 -14.73 -6.79
CA GLY A 248 3.16 -15.77 -7.82
C GLY A 248 1.99 -16.77 -7.72
N VAL A 249 1.54 -17.11 -6.51
CA VAL A 249 0.35 -17.95 -6.32
C VAL A 249 -0.92 -17.20 -6.70
N ILE A 250 -0.99 -15.90 -6.39
CA ILE A 250 -2.08 -15.03 -6.84
C ILE A 250 -2.11 -14.97 -8.37
N ALA A 251 -0.97 -14.75 -9.02
CA ALA A 251 -0.86 -14.75 -10.46
C ALA A 251 -1.20 -16.12 -11.09
N GLY A 252 -0.72 -17.23 -10.51
CA GLY A 252 -0.98 -18.59 -10.99
C GLY A 252 -2.43 -19.02 -10.86
N ALA A 253 -3.11 -18.66 -9.76
CA ALA A 253 -4.54 -18.90 -9.59
C ALA A 253 -5.37 -18.08 -10.59
N VAL A 254 -4.98 -16.82 -10.81
CA VAL A 254 -5.61 -15.95 -11.80
C VAL A 254 -5.39 -16.50 -13.22
N ILE A 255 -4.18 -16.92 -13.57
CA ILE A 255 -3.85 -17.52 -14.88
C ILE A 255 -4.57 -18.87 -15.06
N GLY A 256 -4.63 -19.71 -14.04
CA GLY A 256 -5.34 -21.00 -14.07
C GLY A 256 -6.85 -20.84 -14.26
N CYS A 257 -7.46 -19.89 -13.53
CA CYS A 257 -8.86 -19.52 -13.73
C CYS A 257 -9.09 -18.91 -15.12
N LEU A 258 -8.19 -18.06 -15.60
CA LEU A 258 -8.26 -17.49 -16.95
C LEU A 258 -8.11 -18.55 -18.04
N LEU A 259 -7.25 -19.56 -17.87
CA LEU A 259 -7.10 -20.67 -18.82
C LEU A 259 -8.32 -21.61 -18.82
N ALA A 260 -8.91 -21.89 -17.65
CA ALA A 260 -10.15 -22.63 -17.55
C ALA A 260 -11.31 -21.87 -18.22
N ILE A 261 -11.39 -20.56 -18.00
CA ILE A 261 -12.34 -19.68 -18.68
C ILE A 261 -12.06 -19.64 -20.19
N LEU A 262 -10.80 -19.57 -20.62
CA LEU A 262 -10.43 -19.63 -22.04
C LEU A 262 -10.75 -20.98 -22.68
N ALA A 263 -10.70 -22.10 -21.95
CA ALA A 263 -11.14 -23.40 -22.46
C ALA A 263 -12.66 -23.46 -22.64
N VAL A 264 -13.42 -22.94 -21.66
CA VAL A 264 -14.89 -22.81 -21.75
C VAL A 264 -15.28 -21.84 -22.87
N VAL A 265 -14.56 -20.73 -23.00
CA VAL A 265 -14.72 -19.74 -24.06
C VAL A 265 -14.28 -20.33 -25.40
N ALA A 266 -13.24 -21.17 -25.50
CA ALA A 266 -12.85 -21.80 -26.76
C ALA A 266 -13.89 -22.83 -27.23
N ILE A 267 -14.47 -23.60 -26.31
CA ILE A 267 -15.58 -24.51 -26.59
C ILE A 267 -16.83 -23.72 -27.01
N GLY A 268 -17.16 -22.65 -26.28
CA GLY A 268 -18.25 -21.73 -26.62
C GLY A 268 -18.00 -20.98 -27.94
N SER A 269 -16.76 -20.60 -28.22
CA SER A 269 -16.30 -19.91 -29.43
C SER A 269 -16.30 -20.84 -30.61
N PHE A 270 -16.00 -22.14 -30.44
CA PHE A 270 -16.11 -23.14 -31.52
C PHE A 270 -17.58 -23.34 -31.93
N ILE A 271 -18.49 -23.37 -30.95
CA ILE A 271 -19.94 -23.43 -31.18
C ILE A 271 -20.44 -22.13 -31.84
N PHE A 272 -19.91 -20.98 -31.42
CA PHE A 272 -20.26 -19.66 -31.94
C PHE A 272 -19.64 -19.35 -33.33
N TRP A 273 -18.42 -19.80 -33.59
CA TRP A 273 -17.71 -19.67 -34.87
C TRP A 273 -18.40 -20.48 -35.97
N ARG A 274 -19.03 -21.61 -35.60
CA ARG A 274 -19.93 -22.34 -36.51
C ARG A 274 -21.23 -21.56 -36.82
N ARG A 275 -21.66 -20.66 -35.94
CA ARG A 275 -22.85 -19.80 -36.10
C ARG A 275 -22.57 -18.44 -36.76
N ARG A 276 -21.33 -17.95 -36.77
CA ARG A 276 -20.99 -16.56 -37.13
C ARG A 276 -20.00 -16.43 -38.27
N ARG A 277 -20.23 -17.17 -39.36
CA ARG A 277 -19.56 -16.95 -40.65
C ARG A 277 -20.05 -15.70 -41.39
N THR A 278 -20.86 -14.87 -40.74
CA THR A 278 -21.39 -13.61 -41.25
C THR A 278 -21.03 -12.47 -40.31
N ASP A 279 -20.35 -11.49 -40.89
CA ASP A 279 -20.01 -10.16 -40.41
C ASP A 279 -18.82 -9.98 -39.44
N LYS A 280 -17.75 -9.45 -40.03
CA LYS A 280 -16.50 -8.99 -39.42
C LYS A 280 -16.57 -7.49 -39.11
N ARG A 281 -15.84 -7.15 -38.03
CA ARG A 281 -14.99 -5.95 -37.81
C ARG A 281 -15.55 -4.92 -36.82
N ASN A 282 -15.04 -4.95 -35.60
CA ASN A 282 -14.55 -3.78 -34.84
C ASN A 282 -13.79 -4.24 -33.58
N THR A 283 -12.68 -3.55 -33.29
CA THR A 283 -11.74 -3.85 -32.21
C THR A 283 -12.26 -3.23 -30.91
N GLU A 284 -12.90 -4.02 -30.05
CA GLU A 284 -13.44 -3.55 -28.77
C GLU A 284 -12.42 -3.66 -27.63
N VAL A 285 -12.32 -2.57 -26.86
CA VAL A 285 -11.72 -2.57 -25.52
C VAL A 285 -12.69 -3.29 -24.58
N SER A 286 -12.24 -4.40 -24.00
CA SER A 286 -13.02 -5.24 -23.09
C SER A 286 -12.56 -5.01 -21.66
N PHE A 287 -13.47 -4.52 -20.82
CA PHE A 287 -13.27 -4.42 -19.37
C PHE A 287 -14.06 -5.53 -18.67
N SER A 288 -13.56 -5.97 -17.51
CA SER A 288 -14.15 -6.99 -16.62
C SER A 288 -15.62 -6.68 -16.28
N PRO A 289 -16.46 -7.69 -15.95
CA PRO A 289 -17.89 -7.49 -15.70
C PRO A 289 -18.12 -6.42 -14.62
N ILE A 290 -19.00 -5.46 -14.95
CA ILE A 290 -19.39 -4.33 -14.11
C ILE A 290 -19.96 -4.88 -12.79
N LYS A 291 -19.38 -4.48 -11.65
CA LYS A 291 -20.03 -4.68 -10.36
C LYS A 291 -21.21 -3.70 -10.31
N SER A 292 -22.43 -4.21 -10.36
CA SER A 292 -23.67 -3.44 -10.46
C SER A 292 -24.52 -3.61 -9.20
N LYS A 293 -25.14 -2.52 -8.72
CA LYS A 293 -26.18 -2.52 -7.67
C LYS A 293 -27.44 -1.87 -8.22
N LEU A 294 -28.02 -2.48 -9.25
CA LEU A 294 -29.21 -1.98 -9.95
C LEU A 294 -30.44 -1.91 -9.03
N ILE A 295 -31.08 -0.75 -8.98
CA ILE A 295 -32.27 -0.46 -8.16
C ILE A 295 -33.37 0.09 -9.08
N LYS A 296 -34.59 -0.44 -8.96
CA LYS A 296 -35.74 0.15 -9.66
C LYS A 296 -36.10 1.51 -9.06
N VAL A 297 -36.48 2.47 -9.90
CA VAL A 297 -36.87 3.84 -9.49
C VAL A 297 -37.94 3.84 -8.39
N GLU A 298 -38.91 2.94 -8.47
CA GLU A 298 -39.98 2.78 -7.47
C GLU A 298 -39.47 2.43 -6.06
N ASN A 299 -38.34 1.72 -5.99
CA ASN A 299 -37.71 1.26 -4.75
C ASN A 299 -36.57 2.17 -4.27
N PHE A 300 -36.17 3.16 -5.08
CA PHE A 300 -35.02 4.00 -4.78
C PHE A 300 -35.20 4.82 -3.50
N GLU A 301 -36.42 5.28 -3.20
CA GLU A 301 -36.67 6.04 -1.96
C GLU A 301 -36.42 5.20 -0.70
N SER A 302 -36.87 3.94 -0.71
CA SER A 302 -36.65 3.01 0.38
C SER A 302 -35.17 2.64 0.52
N TYR A 303 -34.49 2.44 -0.62
CA TYR A 303 -33.03 2.26 -0.65
C TYR A 303 -32.31 3.47 -0.06
N PHE A 304 -32.63 4.69 -0.51
CA PHE A 304 -31.99 5.93 -0.06
C PHE A 304 -32.12 6.12 1.45
N LYS A 305 -33.32 5.95 2.01
CA LYS A 305 -33.55 6.04 3.47
C LYS A 305 -32.75 4.98 4.25
N LYS A 306 -32.63 3.77 3.70
CA LYS A 306 -31.82 2.70 4.31
C LYS A 306 -30.34 3.06 4.30
N GLN A 307 -29.81 3.56 3.18
CA GLN A 307 -28.39 3.92 3.05
C GLN A 307 -28.00 5.14 3.89
N GLN A 308 -28.93 6.08 4.06
CA GLN A 308 -28.76 7.29 4.88
C GLN A 308 -28.81 7.02 6.39
N ALA A 309 -29.39 5.89 6.83
CA ALA A 309 -29.48 5.53 8.23
C ALA A 309 -28.10 5.44 8.90
N ASP A 310 -28.06 5.61 10.22
CA ASP A 310 -26.85 5.54 11.04
C ASP A 310 -25.70 6.43 10.51
N SER A 311 -26.04 7.69 10.19
CA SER A 311 -25.09 8.68 9.66
C SER A 311 -24.47 8.28 8.31
N ASN A 312 -25.31 7.93 7.32
CA ASN A 312 -24.89 7.50 5.98
C ASN A 312 -24.05 6.22 5.94
N CYS A 313 -24.17 5.34 6.93
CA CYS A 313 -23.34 4.15 7.07
C CYS A 313 -23.33 3.27 5.81
N GLY A 314 -24.49 3.09 5.19
CA GLY A 314 -24.59 2.28 3.98
C GLY A 314 -23.93 2.94 2.76
N PHE A 315 -24.08 4.27 2.59
CA PHE A 315 -23.35 4.99 1.55
C PHE A 315 -21.84 4.95 1.76
N ALA A 316 -21.38 5.04 3.01
CA ALA A 316 -19.97 4.90 3.35
C ALA A 316 -19.43 3.51 3.00
N GLU A 317 -20.18 2.44 3.28
CA GLU A 317 -19.82 1.06 2.90
C GLU A 317 -19.71 0.90 1.37
N GLU A 318 -20.70 1.36 0.61
CA GLU A 318 -20.65 1.31 -0.85
C GLU A 318 -19.48 2.12 -1.42
N TYR A 319 -19.21 3.29 -0.85
CA TYR A 319 -18.12 4.15 -1.27
C TYR A 319 -16.74 3.55 -0.94
N GLU A 320 -16.61 2.84 0.19
CA GLU A 320 -15.41 2.14 0.59
C GLU A 320 -15.06 1.01 -0.39
N GLU A 321 -16.05 0.22 -0.82
CA GLU A 321 -15.87 -0.83 -1.83
C GLU A 321 -15.29 -0.28 -3.15
N LEU A 322 -15.73 0.92 -3.55
CA LEU A 322 -15.26 1.60 -4.76
C LEU A 322 -13.77 2.01 -4.69
N LYS A 323 -13.13 2.08 -3.51
CA LYS A 323 -11.71 2.47 -3.42
C LYS A 323 -10.76 1.55 -4.19
N SER A 324 -11.15 0.28 -4.34
CA SER A 324 -10.39 -0.72 -5.09
C SER A 324 -10.61 -0.65 -6.62
N ALA A 325 -11.61 0.10 -7.09
CA ALA A 325 -11.98 0.13 -8.50
C ALA A 325 -10.90 0.83 -9.36
N GLY A 326 -10.46 0.14 -10.41
CA GLY A 326 -9.52 0.66 -11.41
C GLY A 326 -8.07 0.85 -10.95
N VAL A 327 -7.74 0.68 -9.66
CA VAL A 327 -6.41 1.02 -9.11
C VAL A 327 -5.24 0.26 -9.73
N HIS A 328 -5.51 -0.93 -10.29
CA HIS A 328 -4.52 -1.77 -10.94
C HIS A 328 -4.26 -1.43 -12.41
N GLN A 329 -4.99 -0.47 -12.97
CA GLN A 329 -4.81 -0.11 -14.37
C GLN A 329 -3.47 0.60 -14.58
N PRO A 330 -2.72 0.22 -15.65
CA PRO A 330 -1.46 0.86 -15.99
C PRO A 330 -1.57 2.37 -16.24
N LYS A 331 -0.53 3.11 -15.86
CA LYS A 331 -0.39 4.57 -15.98
C LYS A 331 0.98 4.96 -16.55
N PHE A 332 1.58 4.07 -17.34
CA PHE A 332 2.97 4.17 -17.77
C PHE A 332 3.27 5.49 -18.47
N ALA A 333 2.41 5.93 -19.40
CA ALA A 333 2.62 7.20 -20.11
C ALA A 333 2.63 8.41 -19.17
N ALA A 334 1.77 8.39 -18.15
CA ALA A 334 1.68 9.47 -17.15
C ALA A 334 2.87 9.48 -16.17
N GLU A 335 3.54 8.34 -16.00
CA GLU A 335 4.67 8.16 -15.08
C GLU A 335 6.05 8.45 -15.72
N LEU A 336 6.11 8.56 -17.06
CA LEU A 336 7.30 8.97 -17.80
C LEU A 336 7.83 10.31 -17.29
N ALA A 337 9.16 10.42 -17.15
CA ALA A 337 9.81 11.58 -16.54
C ALA A 337 9.46 12.91 -17.24
N GLU A 338 9.37 12.88 -18.57
CA GLU A 338 8.98 14.01 -19.43
C GLU A 338 7.52 14.44 -19.24
N ASN A 339 6.61 13.53 -18.85
CA ASN A 339 5.19 13.80 -18.67
C ASN A 339 4.82 14.21 -17.23
N ARG A 340 5.69 13.97 -16.24
CA ARG A 340 5.42 14.32 -14.83
C ARG A 340 5.10 15.80 -14.65
N GLY A 341 5.80 16.68 -15.36
CA GLY A 341 5.56 18.12 -15.34
C GLY A 341 4.25 18.56 -16.00
N LYS A 342 3.57 17.66 -16.72
CA LYS A 342 2.24 17.90 -17.32
C LYS A 342 1.09 17.48 -16.39
N ASN A 343 1.38 16.94 -15.20
CA ASN A 343 0.38 16.51 -14.22
C ASN A 343 0.23 17.53 -13.08
N ARG A 344 -0.99 18.04 -12.86
CA ARG A 344 -1.28 18.97 -11.76
C ARG A 344 -1.12 18.30 -10.39
N TYR A 345 -1.44 17.02 -10.30
CA TYR A 345 -1.30 16.22 -9.08
C TYR A 345 -0.65 14.87 -9.38
N ASN A 346 0.40 14.52 -8.64
CA ASN A 346 1.18 13.29 -8.85
C ASN A 346 0.38 12.00 -8.59
N ASN A 347 -0.73 12.09 -7.84
CA ASN A 347 -1.60 10.96 -7.52
C ASN A 347 -2.85 10.88 -8.41
N VAL A 348 -3.01 11.76 -9.41
CA VAL A 348 -4.14 11.76 -10.33
C VAL A 348 -3.63 11.64 -11.76
N LEU A 349 -3.42 10.39 -12.18
CA LEU A 349 -2.80 10.04 -13.45
C LEU A 349 -3.80 9.26 -14.33
N PRO A 350 -3.96 9.60 -15.62
CA PRO A 350 -4.86 8.86 -16.51
C PRO A 350 -4.33 7.44 -16.75
N TYR A 351 -5.24 6.47 -16.86
CA TYR A 351 -4.86 5.11 -17.24
C TYR A 351 -4.51 5.02 -18.73
N ASP A 352 -3.54 4.18 -19.08
CA ASP A 352 -3.07 4.04 -20.47
C ASP A 352 -4.18 3.56 -21.42
N ILE A 353 -5.14 2.76 -20.91
CA ILE A 353 -6.22 2.16 -21.69
C ILE A 353 -7.28 3.18 -22.14
N SER A 354 -7.44 4.28 -21.40
CA SER A 354 -8.49 5.27 -21.59
C SER A 354 -7.94 6.67 -21.84
N ARG A 355 -6.62 6.90 -21.68
CA ARG A 355 -6.03 8.23 -21.86
C ARG A 355 -6.30 8.78 -23.25
N VAL A 356 -6.51 10.09 -23.32
CA VAL A 356 -6.52 10.81 -24.59
C VAL A 356 -5.08 10.91 -25.10
N LYS A 357 -4.89 10.65 -26.39
CA LYS A 357 -3.58 10.73 -27.06
C LYS A 357 -3.60 11.85 -28.09
N LEU A 358 -2.65 12.77 -28.01
CA LEU A 358 -2.47 13.85 -28.98
C LEU A 358 -1.67 13.37 -30.19
N SER A 359 -1.74 14.11 -31.30
CA SER A 359 -0.92 13.80 -32.49
C SER A 359 0.53 14.24 -32.30
N ASP A 360 1.49 13.38 -32.69
CA ASP A 360 2.93 13.64 -32.54
C ASP A 360 3.38 14.80 -33.46
N GLN A 361 3.92 15.87 -32.87
CA GLN A 361 4.42 17.02 -33.65
C GLN A 361 5.90 16.92 -34.04
N SER A 362 6.75 16.18 -33.31
CA SER A 362 8.17 16.00 -33.71
C SER A 362 9.04 15.03 -32.90
N SER A 363 8.65 14.58 -31.71
CA SER A 363 9.58 13.90 -30.78
C SER A 363 9.10 12.56 -30.18
N GLY A 364 8.13 11.85 -30.77
CA GLY A 364 7.73 10.49 -30.37
C GLY A 364 7.27 10.28 -28.92
N THR A 365 7.22 11.35 -28.11
CA THR A 365 6.87 11.37 -26.68
C THR A 365 5.86 12.47 -26.32
N ASP A 366 5.34 13.20 -27.32
CA ASP A 366 4.45 14.35 -27.09
C ASP A 366 2.94 14.02 -27.26
N ASP A 367 2.58 12.73 -27.22
CA ASP A 367 1.18 12.31 -27.29
C ASP A 367 0.39 12.52 -25.99
N TYR A 368 1.05 13.00 -24.92
CA TYR A 368 0.52 12.96 -23.57
C TYR A 368 -0.23 14.24 -23.17
N ILE A 369 -1.45 14.03 -22.70
CA ILE A 369 -2.23 14.99 -21.91
C ILE A 369 -2.91 14.26 -20.75
N ASN A 370 -3.03 14.91 -19.60
CA ASN A 370 -3.74 14.33 -18.45
C ASN A 370 -5.27 14.43 -18.63
N ALA A 371 -5.79 13.53 -19.47
CA ALA A 371 -7.20 13.38 -19.76
C ALA A 371 -7.54 11.93 -20.11
N SER A 372 -8.79 11.52 -19.84
CA SER A 372 -9.29 10.17 -20.11
C SER A 372 -10.64 10.22 -20.81
N TYR A 373 -10.86 9.38 -21.80
CA TYR A 373 -12.20 9.12 -22.34
C TYR A 373 -13.05 8.47 -21.26
N MET A 374 -14.27 8.97 -21.09
CA MET A 374 -15.23 8.43 -20.14
C MET A 374 -16.49 7.98 -20.88
N PRO A 375 -17.08 6.84 -20.45
CA PRO A 375 -18.34 6.38 -20.98
C PRO A 375 -19.48 7.30 -20.54
N GLY A 376 -20.42 7.54 -21.45
CA GLY A 376 -21.75 8.05 -21.15
C GLY A 376 -22.76 6.90 -21.09
N TYR A 377 -24.04 7.22 -21.24
CA TYR A 377 -25.10 6.22 -21.26
C TYR A 377 -25.08 5.40 -22.58
N ASN A 378 -25.05 6.06 -23.73
CA ASN A 378 -25.12 5.42 -25.06
C ASN A 378 -23.77 5.27 -25.79
N SER A 379 -22.69 5.88 -25.29
CA SER A 379 -21.39 5.89 -25.98
C SER A 379 -20.24 5.65 -25.00
N LYS A 380 -19.28 4.81 -25.40
CA LYS A 380 -18.05 4.53 -24.64
C LYS A 380 -17.09 5.72 -24.57
N LYS A 381 -17.31 6.76 -25.39
CA LYS A 381 -16.48 7.98 -25.46
C LYS A 381 -17.33 9.25 -25.45
N ALA A 382 -18.45 9.25 -24.73
CA ALA A 382 -19.33 10.42 -24.66
C ALA A 382 -18.66 11.65 -24.03
N PHE A 383 -17.67 11.43 -23.15
CA PHE A 383 -16.98 12.49 -22.44
C PHE A 383 -15.47 12.33 -22.48
N ILE A 384 -14.77 13.44 -22.23
CA ILE A 384 -13.37 13.45 -21.82
C ILE A 384 -13.29 14.08 -20.44
N ALA A 385 -12.77 13.35 -19.44
CA ALA A 385 -12.46 13.90 -18.13
C ALA A 385 -10.99 14.36 -18.10
N ALA A 386 -10.75 15.65 -17.88
CA ALA A 386 -9.42 16.25 -17.91
C ALA A 386 -9.10 17.03 -16.63
N GLN A 387 -7.81 17.16 -16.31
CA GLN A 387 -7.38 18.14 -15.30
C GLN A 387 -7.59 19.57 -15.80
N GLY A 388 -7.71 20.53 -14.89
CA GLY A 388 -7.60 21.95 -15.24
C GLY A 388 -6.17 22.24 -15.73
N PRO A 389 -5.98 22.81 -16.94
CA PRO A 389 -4.66 22.95 -17.54
C PRO A 389 -3.71 23.75 -16.67
N LEU A 390 -2.42 23.41 -16.75
CA LEU A 390 -1.28 24.11 -16.16
C LEU A 390 -0.73 25.12 -17.18
N PRO A 391 0.12 26.09 -16.76
CA PRO A 391 0.69 27.07 -17.69
C PRO A 391 1.40 26.42 -18.89
N ASN A 392 2.11 25.32 -18.66
CA ASN A 392 2.83 24.55 -19.67
C ASN A 392 1.98 23.53 -20.44
N THR A 393 0.67 23.42 -20.17
CA THR A 393 -0.23 22.47 -20.84
C THR A 393 -1.47 23.14 -21.45
N ILE A 394 -1.53 24.48 -21.51
CA ILE A 394 -2.66 25.19 -22.14
C ILE A 394 -2.70 24.89 -23.65
N GLU A 395 -1.53 24.85 -24.30
CA GLU A 395 -1.42 24.49 -25.72
C GLU A 395 -1.90 23.05 -25.96
N ASP A 396 -1.42 22.08 -25.16
CA ASP A 396 -1.90 20.69 -25.20
C ASP A 396 -3.43 20.59 -25.04
N PHE A 397 -4.01 21.43 -24.17
CA PHE A 397 -5.45 21.45 -23.91
C PHE A 397 -6.26 21.91 -25.11
N TRP A 398 -5.85 22.99 -25.79
CA TRP A 398 -6.51 23.44 -27.02
C TRP A 398 -6.26 22.51 -28.21
N ARG A 399 -5.05 21.93 -28.30
CA ARG A 399 -4.74 20.87 -29.26
C ARG A 399 -5.67 19.67 -29.09
N MET A 400 -5.94 19.25 -27.86
CA MET A 400 -6.93 18.21 -27.56
C MET A 400 -8.34 18.60 -28.03
N ILE A 401 -8.79 19.82 -27.71
CA ILE A 401 -10.11 20.31 -28.11
C ILE A 401 -10.29 20.27 -29.62
N TRP A 402 -9.26 20.72 -30.35
CA TRP A 402 -9.24 20.68 -31.81
C TRP A 402 -9.24 19.25 -32.35
N GLU A 403 -8.23 18.44 -32.00
CA GLU A 403 -8.04 17.10 -32.57
C GLU A 403 -9.20 16.15 -32.26
N LYS A 404 -9.85 16.32 -31.11
CA LYS A 404 -10.95 15.45 -30.68
C LYS A 404 -12.32 16.04 -31.05
N ASN A 405 -12.35 17.07 -31.88
CA ASN A 405 -13.55 17.69 -32.43
C ASN A 405 -14.55 18.06 -31.32
N ILE A 406 -14.07 18.72 -30.27
CA ILE A 406 -14.85 19.06 -29.07
C ILE A 406 -15.58 20.39 -29.31
N TYR A 407 -16.90 20.40 -29.09
CA TYR A 407 -17.75 21.59 -29.19
C TYR A 407 -18.24 22.10 -27.83
N SER A 408 -18.15 21.27 -26.79
CA SER A 408 -18.67 21.60 -25.46
C SER A 408 -17.64 21.33 -24.38
N ILE A 409 -17.37 22.35 -23.57
CA ILE A 409 -16.49 22.29 -22.41
C ILE A 409 -17.31 22.58 -21.17
N VAL A 410 -17.18 21.73 -20.15
CA VAL A 410 -17.80 21.88 -18.85
C VAL A 410 -16.70 22.10 -17.81
N MET A 411 -16.65 23.31 -17.25
CA MET A 411 -15.68 23.72 -16.24
C MET A 411 -16.37 23.81 -14.87
N LEU A 412 -15.94 22.99 -13.92
CA LEU A 412 -16.59 22.84 -12.60
C LEU A 412 -15.73 23.38 -11.45
N THR A 413 -14.91 24.40 -11.70
CA THR A 413 -14.03 25.01 -10.69
C THR A 413 -13.74 26.45 -11.06
N LYS A 414 -13.56 27.31 -10.07
CA LYS A 414 -12.98 28.63 -10.31
C LYS A 414 -11.48 28.47 -10.59
N CYS A 415 -10.86 29.44 -11.28
CA CYS A 415 -9.41 29.41 -11.49
C CYS A 415 -8.63 29.41 -10.16
N VAL A 416 -9.13 30.16 -9.18
CA VAL A 416 -8.57 30.25 -7.83
C VAL A 416 -9.66 29.97 -6.81
N GLU A 417 -9.38 29.05 -5.88
CA GLU A 417 -10.23 28.72 -4.73
C GLU A 417 -9.33 28.76 -3.48
N GLN A 418 -9.74 29.46 -2.43
CA GLN A 418 -8.94 29.64 -1.20
C GLN A 418 -7.47 30.07 -1.45
N ALA A 419 -7.27 31.04 -2.33
CA ALA A 419 -5.94 31.53 -2.73
C ALA A 419 -5.02 30.46 -3.35
N ARG A 420 -5.56 29.31 -3.79
CA ARG A 420 -4.83 28.28 -4.51
C ARG A 420 -5.32 28.18 -5.94
N THR A 421 -4.39 28.18 -6.90
CA THR A 421 -4.72 27.99 -8.31
C THR A 421 -5.20 26.56 -8.56
N LYS A 422 -6.46 26.42 -8.95
CA LYS A 422 -7.11 25.16 -9.30
C LYS A 422 -7.04 24.86 -10.78
N CYS A 423 -7.07 25.90 -11.62
CA CYS A 423 -7.06 25.84 -13.08
C CYS A 423 -6.50 27.16 -13.62
N GLU A 424 -5.63 27.10 -14.63
CA GLU A 424 -5.25 28.32 -15.36
C GLU A 424 -6.43 28.84 -16.18
N GLN A 425 -6.46 30.16 -16.38
CA GLN A 425 -7.35 30.74 -17.38
C GLN A 425 -6.79 30.41 -18.77
N TYR A 426 -7.40 29.40 -19.41
CA TYR A 426 -6.99 28.93 -20.73
C TYR A 426 -7.76 29.61 -21.87
N TRP A 427 -8.68 30.53 -21.58
CA TRP A 427 -9.43 31.27 -22.60
C TRP A 427 -8.99 32.74 -22.68
N PRO A 428 -9.08 33.38 -23.86
CA PRO A 428 -8.81 34.81 -24.02
C PRO A 428 -9.88 35.67 -23.33
N ASP A 429 -9.57 36.91 -22.96
CA ASP A 429 -10.56 37.88 -22.48
C ASP A 429 -11.25 38.63 -23.64
N LYS A 430 -10.51 39.51 -24.34
CA LYS A 430 -11.08 40.38 -25.38
C LYS A 430 -10.47 40.19 -26.77
N GLN A 431 -9.16 39.95 -26.86
CA GLN A 431 -8.48 39.73 -28.14
C GLN A 431 -8.30 38.24 -28.38
N SER A 432 -8.33 37.83 -29.66
CA SER A 432 -7.98 36.46 -30.02
C SER A 432 -6.57 36.13 -29.52
N LYS A 433 -6.39 34.89 -29.07
CA LYS A 433 -5.11 34.40 -28.54
C LYS A 433 -4.75 33.09 -29.22
N SER A 434 -3.48 33.00 -29.63
CA SER A 434 -2.90 31.78 -30.18
C SER A 434 -2.34 30.91 -29.06
N TYR A 435 -2.63 29.62 -29.14
CA TYR A 435 -2.15 28.54 -28.30
C TYR A 435 -1.54 27.48 -29.22
N GLY A 436 -0.25 27.61 -29.52
CA GLY A 436 0.39 26.84 -30.60
C GLY A 436 -0.21 27.19 -31.96
N ASP A 437 -0.63 26.19 -32.72
CA ASP A 437 -1.30 26.35 -34.00
C ASP A 437 -2.81 26.68 -33.88
N ILE A 438 -3.38 26.66 -32.68
CA ILE A 438 -4.81 26.92 -32.46
C ILE A 438 -5.04 28.39 -32.08
N ILE A 439 -5.91 29.09 -32.82
CA ILE A 439 -6.33 30.46 -32.54
C ILE A 439 -7.73 30.42 -31.94
N VAL A 440 -7.90 31.06 -30.78
CA VAL A 440 -9.18 31.09 -30.07
C VAL A 440 -9.62 32.54 -29.93
N ALA A 441 -10.85 32.83 -30.31
CA ALA A 441 -11.49 34.14 -30.17
C ALA A 441 -12.78 34.01 -29.36
N MET A 442 -12.96 34.84 -28.33
CA MET A 442 -14.23 34.90 -27.59
C MET A 442 -15.27 35.64 -28.44
N VAL A 443 -16.42 35.00 -28.66
CA VAL A 443 -17.57 35.54 -29.41
C VAL A 443 -18.59 36.13 -28.46
N SER A 444 -18.89 35.44 -27.36
CA SER A 444 -19.88 35.87 -26.37
C SER A 444 -19.49 35.40 -24.97
N GLU A 445 -19.92 36.16 -23.96
CA GLU A 445 -19.86 35.77 -22.55
C GLU A 445 -21.16 36.19 -21.86
N ILE A 446 -21.81 35.23 -21.19
CA ILE A 446 -23.02 35.44 -20.40
C ILE A 446 -22.69 35.02 -18.96
N VAL A 447 -22.58 36.00 -18.07
CA VAL A 447 -22.28 35.79 -16.66
C VAL A 447 -23.59 35.75 -15.86
N LEU A 448 -23.88 34.62 -15.24
CA LEU A 448 -24.97 34.43 -14.28
C LEU A 448 -24.37 34.17 -12.88
N PRO A 449 -25.14 34.32 -11.79
CA PRO A 449 -24.62 34.07 -10.44
C PRO A 449 -24.07 32.65 -10.26
N GLU A 450 -24.74 31.66 -10.85
CA GLU A 450 -24.47 30.23 -10.65
C GLU A 450 -23.45 29.67 -11.63
N TRP A 451 -23.39 30.24 -12.84
CA TRP A 451 -22.49 29.83 -13.92
C TRP A 451 -22.22 30.93 -14.94
N THR A 452 -21.18 30.76 -15.75
CA THR A 452 -20.87 31.60 -16.91
C THR A 452 -20.87 30.74 -18.18
N ILE A 453 -21.44 31.25 -19.27
CA ILE A 453 -21.43 30.60 -20.58
C ILE A 453 -20.57 31.45 -21.53
N ARG A 454 -19.63 30.82 -22.23
CA ARG A 454 -18.78 31.49 -23.23
C ARG A 454 -18.82 30.77 -24.55
N ASP A 455 -18.96 31.50 -25.63
CA ASP A 455 -18.77 30.97 -26.99
C ASP A 455 -17.42 31.41 -27.54
N PHE A 456 -16.72 30.47 -28.16
CA PHE A 456 -15.45 30.70 -28.81
C PHE A 456 -15.52 30.27 -30.27
N THR A 457 -14.87 31.03 -31.14
CA THR A 457 -14.43 30.52 -32.45
C THR A 457 -13.04 29.93 -32.27
N VAL A 458 -12.85 28.69 -32.71
CA VAL A 458 -11.57 28.00 -32.68
C VAL A 458 -11.15 27.71 -34.11
N GLU A 459 -9.93 28.10 -34.47
CA GLU A 459 -9.39 28.00 -35.82
C GLU A 459 -7.99 27.38 -35.76
N LYS A 460 -7.63 26.58 -36.76
CA LYS A 460 -6.26 26.09 -36.90
C LYS A 460 -5.48 26.94 -37.88
N SER A 461 -4.30 27.38 -37.47
CA SER A 461 -3.40 28.19 -38.27
C SER A 461 -3.09 27.48 -39.58
N ASN A 462 -3.16 28.22 -40.69
CA ASN A 462 -2.90 27.73 -42.05
C ASN A 462 -3.92 26.71 -42.59
N THR A 463 -5.10 26.57 -41.97
CA THR A 463 -6.24 25.88 -42.57
C THR A 463 -7.47 26.80 -42.59
N PRO A 464 -8.42 26.60 -43.52
CA PRO A 464 -9.69 27.32 -43.51
C PRO A 464 -10.70 26.70 -42.53
N GLU A 465 -10.28 25.69 -41.74
CA GLU A 465 -11.16 24.99 -40.81
C GLU A 465 -11.36 25.82 -39.55
N SER A 466 -12.62 26.00 -39.16
CA SER A 466 -13.01 26.63 -37.91
C SER A 466 -14.26 25.96 -37.36
N HIS A 467 -14.40 25.95 -36.04
CA HIS A 467 -15.64 25.53 -35.39
C HIS A 467 -15.88 26.29 -34.09
N THR A 468 -17.15 26.29 -33.66
CA THR A 468 -17.57 26.96 -32.43
C THR A 468 -17.41 26.01 -31.25
N VAL A 469 -16.85 26.52 -30.15
CA VAL A 469 -16.75 25.80 -28.89
C VAL A 469 -17.45 26.60 -27.80
N ARG A 470 -18.42 25.99 -27.11
CA ARG A 470 -19.10 26.58 -25.96
C ARG A 470 -18.52 26.05 -24.66
N GLN A 471 -18.11 26.94 -23.77
CA GLN A 471 -17.73 26.61 -22.40
C GLN A 471 -18.87 26.96 -21.44
N PHE A 472 -19.27 25.97 -20.65
CA PHE A 472 -20.17 26.07 -19.53
C PHE A 472 -19.34 26.05 -18.24
N HIS A 473 -19.27 27.16 -17.53
CA HIS A 473 -18.43 27.33 -16.35
C HIS A 473 -19.30 27.45 -15.10
N PHE A 474 -19.44 26.36 -14.34
CA PHE A 474 -20.18 26.32 -13.09
C PHE A 474 -19.36 26.96 -11.96
N THR A 475 -19.77 28.13 -11.51
CA THR A 475 -19.03 28.99 -10.56
C THR A 475 -19.54 28.89 -9.13
N SER A 476 -20.68 28.24 -8.91
CA SER A 476 -21.34 28.11 -7.61
C SER A 476 -20.98 26.85 -6.82
N TRP A 477 -20.10 25.98 -7.34
CA TRP A 477 -19.64 24.83 -6.54
C TRP A 477 -18.77 25.32 -5.37
N PRO A 478 -19.09 24.95 -4.12
CA PRO A 478 -18.33 25.41 -2.96
C PRO A 478 -16.90 24.87 -2.91
N ASP A 479 -16.01 25.64 -2.28
CA ASP A 479 -14.60 25.27 -2.10
C ASP A 479 -14.45 24.02 -1.21
N HIS A 480 -15.39 23.80 -0.27
CA HIS A 480 -15.50 22.59 0.55
C HIS A 480 -16.86 21.91 0.33
N GLY A 481 -16.84 20.59 0.18
CA GLY A 481 -18.05 19.77 0.08
C GLY A 481 -18.73 19.82 -1.30
N VAL A 482 -20.06 19.85 -1.26
CA VAL A 482 -20.97 19.75 -2.40
C VAL A 482 -21.96 20.92 -2.37
N PRO A 483 -22.60 21.28 -3.49
CA PRO A 483 -23.66 22.30 -3.49
C PRO A 483 -24.74 22.00 -2.43
N GLU A 484 -25.29 23.03 -1.80
CA GLU A 484 -26.32 22.88 -0.76
C GLU A 484 -27.61 22.24 -1.29
N THR A 485 -27.91 22.50 -2.56
CA THR A 485 -29.09 21.97 -3.27
C THR A 485 -28.67 21.26 -4.55
N THR A 486 -29.49 20.30 -4.98
CA THR A 486 -29.20 19.45 -6.16
C THR A 486 -29.69 20.07 -7.47
N ASP A 487 -30.71 20.92 -7.40
CA ASP A 487 -31.39 21.55 -8.54
C ASP A 487 -30.43 22.37 -9.41
N LEU A 488 -29.52 23.12 -8.82
CA LEU A 488 -28.54 23.93 -9.56
C LEU A 488 -27.69 23.08 -10.51
N LEU A 489 -27.14 21.96 -10.01
CA LEU A 489 -26.30 21.10 -10.84
C LEU A 489 -27.13 20.30 -11.85
N ILE A 490 -28.35 19.88 -11.49
CA ILE A 490 -29.27 19.19 -12.39
C ILE A 490 -29.68 20.12 -13.55
N ASN A 491 -30.07 21.36 -13.26
CA ASN A 491 -30.43 22.37 -14.26
C ASN A 491 -29.24 22.71 -15.16
N PHE A 492 -28.05 22.88 -14.58
CA PHE A 492 -26.82 23.08 -15.34
C PHE A 492 -26.53 21.91 -16.28
N ARG A 493 -26.70 20.66 -15.81
CA ARG A 493 -26.57 19.47 -16.66
C ARG A 493 -27.59 19.49 -17.80
N HIS A 494 -28.86 19.84 -17.56
CA HIS A 494 -29.86 19.92 -18.63
C HIS A 494 -29.47 20.93 -19.72
N LEU A 495 -29.00 22.11 -19.33
CA LEU A 495 -28.48 23.14 -20.23
C LEU A 495 -27.31 22.60 -21.09
N VAL A 496 -26.35 21.91 -20.48
CA VAL A 496 -25.22 21.29 -21.19
C VAL A 496 -25.73 20.21 -22.15
N HIS A 497 -26.62 19.31 -21.68
CA HIS A 497 -27.13 18.20 -22.47
C HIS A 497 -27.93 18.68 -23.70
N GLU A 498 -28.77 19.70 -23.52
CA GLU A 498 -29.55 20.31 -24.60
C GLU A 498 -28.66 20.85 -25.71
N TYR A 499 -27.59 21.57 -25.35
CA TYR A 499 -26.61 22.05 -26.33
C TYR A 499 -25.80 20.90 -26.94
N SER A 500 -25.25 20.01 -26.11
CA SER A 500 -24.40 18.91 -26.57
C SER A 500 -25.13 17.93 -27.49
N SER A 501 -26.46 17.80 -27.37
CA SER A 501 -27.29 16.96 -28.24
C SER A 501 -27.33 17.44 -29.71
N GLN A 502 -26.97 18.69 -29.95
CA GLN A 502 -26.92 19.30 -31.29
C GLN A 502 -25.55 19.15 -31.96
N ASN A 503 -24.54 18.70 -31.21
CA ASN A 503 -23.18 18.50 -31.73
C ASN A 503 -23.09 17.21 -32.58
N PRO A 504 -22.02 17.05 -33.37
CA PRO A 504 -21.76 15.80 -34.08
C PRO A 504 -21.73 14.59 -33.14
N ILE A 505 -22.27 13.45 -33.58
CA ILE A 505 -22.44 12.22 -32.76
C ILE A 505 -21.12 11.74 -32.13
N ASP A 506 -20.00 11.90 -32.85
CA ASP A 506 -18.67 11.47 -32.39
C ASP A 506 -17.93 12.53 -31.54
N SER A 507 -18.57 13.65 -31.20
CA SER A 507 -17.97 14.73 -30.39
C SER A 507 -18.10 14.46 -28.89
N PRO A 508 -16.99 14.21 -28.16
CA PRO A 508 -17.05 14.08 -26.71
C PRO A 508 -17.24 15.45 -26.05
N THR A 509 -18.04 15.50 -24.98
CA THR A 509 -18.07 16.67 -24.10
C THR A 509 -16.85 16.66 -23.18
N LEU A 510 -16.04 17.73 -23.20
CA LEU A 510 -14.90 17.89 -22.31
C LEU A 510 -15.38 18.35 -20.94
N VAL A 511 -15.09 17.60 -19.88
CA VAL A 511 -15.46 17.97 -18.49
C VAL A 511 -14.19 18.05 -17.66
N HIS A 512 -13.99 19.17 -16.97
CA HIS A 512 -12.83 19.35 -16.10
C HIS A 512 -13.18 20.13 -14.82
N CYS A 513 -12.35 19.92 -13.80
CA CYS A 513 -12.32 20.74 -12.60
C CYS A 513 -10.85 21.11 -12.32
N SER A 514 -10.35 20.88 -11.10
CA SER A 514 -8.91 20.98 -10.83
C SER A 514 -8.18 19.69 -11.22
N ALA A 515 -8.47 18.58 -10.55
CA ALA A 515 -7.85 17.28 -10.83
C ALA A 515 -8.54 16.49 -11.96
N GLY A 516 -9.77 16.88 -12.31
CA GLY A 516 -10.57 16.17 -13.31
C GLY A 516 -11.15 14.85 -12.82
N VAL A 517 -11.45 14.72 -11.52
CA VAL A 517 -11.93 13.46 -10.92
C VAL A 517 -13.13 13.62 -9.99
N GLY A 518 -13.09 14.56 -9.03
CA GLY A 518 -14.17 14.76 -8.05
C GLY A 518 -15.45 15.33 -8.68
N ARG A 519 -15.54 16.67 -8.75
CA ARG A 519 -16.68 17.38 -9.37
C ARG A 519 -16.97 16.91 -10.81
N THR A 520 -15.92 16.66 -11.58
CA THR A 520 -15.98 16.08 -12.93
C THR A 520 -16.68 14.71 -12.94
N GLY A 521 -16.30 13.80 -12.05
CA GLY A 521 -16.94 12.50 -11.93
C GLY A 521 -18.38 12.60 -11.47
N THR A 522 -18.68 13.51 -10.53
CA THR A 522 -20.05 13.77 -10.09
C THR A 522 -20.93 14.24 -11.25
N PHE A 523 -20.49 15.22 -12.05
CA PHE A 523 -21.26 15.70 -13.20
C PHE A 523 -21.53 14.60 -14.23
N ILE A 524 -20.49 13.85 -14.63
CA ILE A 524 -20.63 12.77 -15.60
C ILE A 524 -21.56 11.66 -15.06
N ALA A 525 -21.46 11.33 -13.77
CA ALA A 525 -22.32 10.33 -13.15
C ALA A 525 -23.79 10.77 -13.15
N ILE A 526 -24.10 12.02 -12.78
CA ILE A 526 -25.48 12.55 -12.83
C ILE A 526 -26.05 12.46 -14.24
N ASP A 527 -25.26 12.85 -15.24
CA ASP A 527 -25.72 12.80 -16.63
C ASP A 527 -26.13 11.39 -17.07
N ARG A 528 -25.32 10.40 -16.72
CA ARG A 528 -25.62 8.99 -16.98
C ARG A 528 -26.83 8.49 -16.20
N LEU A 529 -26.92 8.85 -14.93
CA LEU A 529 -27.99 8.39 -14.05
C LEU A 529 -29.35 8.95 -14.47
N ILE A 530 -29.43 10.21 -14.88
CA ILE A 530 -30.69 10.76 -15.42
C ILE A 530 -31.11 10.01 -16.69
N GLN A 531 -30.19 9.77 -17.63
CA GLN A 531 -30.51 8.98 -18.83
C GLN A 531 -30.94 7.54 -18.47
N GLN A 532 -30.31 6.92 -17.48
CA GLN A 532 -30.69 5.58 -17.02
C GLN A 532 -32.10 5.56 -16.40
N ILE A 533 -32.45 6.58 -15.60
CA ILE A 533 -33.80 6.75 -15.04
C ILE A 533 -34.81 6.91 -16.17
N GLU A 534 -34.54 7.79 -17.14
CA GLU A 534 -35.43 8.11 -18.25
C GLU A 534 -35.67 6.91 -19.19
N MET A 535 -34.63 6.11 -19.45
CA MET A 535 -34.66 5.05 -20.45
C MET A 535 -35.01 3.66 -19.88
N GLU A 536 -34.56 3.35 -18.67
CA GLU A 536 -34.68 2.00 -18.08
C GLU A 536 -35.57 1.96 -16.84
N ASN A 537 -35.96 3.12 -16.30
CA ASN A 537 -36.67 3.21 -15.01
C ASN A 537 -35.91 2.48 -13.87
N THR A 538 -34.58 2.47 -13.96
CA THR A 538 -33.66 1.91 -12.97
C THR A 538 -32.50 2.88 -12.71
N VAL A 539 -31.78 2.65 -11.62
CA VAL A 539 -30.64 3.46 -11.18
C VAL A 539 -29.55 2.51 -10.69
N ASP A 540 -28.31 2.74 -11.09
CA ASP A 540 -27.15 2.05 -10.55
C ASP A 540 -26.01 3.05 -10.27
N VAL A 541 -26.14 3.81 -9.17
CA VAL A 541 -25.12 4.81 -8.78
C VAL A 541 -23.76 4.14 -8.57
N TYR A 542 -23.74 3.03 -7.85
CA TYR A 542 -22.52 2.26 -7.60
C TYR A 542 -21.87 1.79 -8.91
N GLY A 543 -22.62 1.16 -9.80
CA GLY A 543 -22.12 0.64 -11.08
C GLY A 543 -21.64 1.74 -12.02
N VAL A 544 -22.34 2.88 -12.06
CA VAL A 544 -21.89 4.06 -12.81
C VAL A 544 -20.55 4.57 -12.28
N VAL A 545 -20.40 4.77 -10.97
CA VAL A 545 -19.14 5.26 -10.39
C VAL A 545 -18.02 4.23 -10.54
N TYR A 546 -18.33 2.94 -10.39
CA TYR A 546 -17.38 1.85 -10.64
C TYR A 546 -16.84 1.90 -12.07
N ASP A 547 -17.72 2.01 -13.07
CA ASP A 547 -17.36 2.11 -14.48
C ASP A 547 -16.54 3.38 -14.78
N LEU A 548 -16.89 4.52 -14.19
CA LEU A 548 -16.07 5.74 -14.28
C LEU A 548 -14.67 5.50 -13.67
N ARG A 549 -14.57 4.83 -12.52
CA ARG A 549 -13.28 4.50 -11.89
C ARG A 549 -12.46 3.48 -12.67
N MET A 550 -13.08 2.72 -13.57
CA MET A 550 -12.40 1.88 -14.56
C MET A 550 -11.86 2.66 -15.76
N HIS A 551 -12.15 3.96 -15.88
CA HIS A 551 -11.62 4.79 -16.96
C HIS A 551 -10.68 5.88 -16.44
N ARG A 552 -10.86 6.34 -15.21
CA ARG A 552 -9.97 7.35 -14.59
C ARG A 552 -9.94 7.15 -13.08
N PRO A 553 -8.80 7.31 -12.39
CA PRO A 553 -8.75 7.10 -10.94
C PRO A 553 -9.63 8.11 -10.21
N LEU A 554 -10.15 7.71 -9.03
CA LEU A 554 -10.80 8.59 -8.06
C LEU A 554 -12.02 9.37 -8.59
N MET A 555 -12.65 8.94 -9.68
CA MET A 555 -13.91 9.54 -10.14
C MET A 555 -14.95 9.49 -9.02
N VAL A 556 -15.55 10.64 -8.73
CA VAL A 556 -16.32 10.90 -7.49
C VAL A 556 -15.40 10.69 -6.29
N GLN A 557 -14.69 11.75 -5.90
CA GLN A 557 -13.48 11.67 -5.08
C GLN A 557 -13.73 11.63 -3.57
N THR A 558 -14.88 12.13 -3.12
CA THR A 558 -15.26 12.16 -1.70
C THR A 558 -16.57 11.43 -1.47
N GLU A 559 -16.76 10.94 -0.25
CA GLU A 559 -18.03 10.34 0.19
C GLU A 559 -19.18 11.36 0.04
N ASP A 560 -18.96 12.61 0.43
CA ASP A 560 -19.95 13.69 0.26
C ASP A 560 -20.44 13.81 -1.19
N GLN A 561 -19.54 13.66 -2.17
CA GLN A 561 -19.90 13.67 -3.59
C GLN A 561 -20.74 12.45 -3.98
N TYR A 562 -20.46 11.28 -3.39
CA TYR A 562 -21.22 10.06 -3.62
C TYR A 562 -22.61 10.12 -2.98
N VAL A 563 -22.72 10.66 -1.76
CA VAL A 563 -24.01 10.92 -1.11
C VAL A 563 -24.80 11.96 -1.89
N PHE A 564 -24.15 13.03 -2.35
CA PHE A 564 -24.77 14.06 -3.19
C PHE A 564 -25.31 13.50 -4.52
N LEU A 565 -24.61 12.55 -5.17
CA LEU A 565 -25.13 11.84 -6.33
C LEU A 565 -26.44 11.12 -6.04
N ASN A 566 -26.50 10.40 -4.92
CA ASN A 566 -27.71 9.71 -4.50
C ASN A 566 -28.83 10.71 -4.17
N GLN A 567 -28.50 11.86 -3.58
CA GLN A 567 -29.46 12.94 -3.31
C GLN A 567 -30.01 13.52 -4.62
N CYS A 568 -29.16 13.78 -5.62
CA CYS A 568 -29.60 14.19 -6.95
C CYS A 568 -30.60 13.19 -7.54
N VAL A 569 -30.28 11.89 -7.51
CA VAL A 569 -31.19 10.85 -8.00
C VAL A 569 -32.53 10.88 -7.26
N MET A 570 -32.51 10.99 -5.93
CA MET A 570 -33.73 11.06 -5.11
C MET A 570 -34.61 12.25 -5.53
N ASP A 571 -34.00 13.41 -5.74
CA ASP A 571 -34.71 14.64 -6.10
C ASP A 571 -35.24 14.60 -7.54
N ILE A 572 -34.50 14.00 -8.48
CA ILE A 572 -34.97 13.73 -9.85
C ILE A 572 -36.20 12.83 -9.83
N ILE A 573 -36.15 11.73 -9.08
CA ILE A 573 -37.26 10.78 -8.98
C ILE A 573 -38.49 11.43 -8.34
N ARG A 574 -38.31 12.25 -7.29
CA ARG A 574 -39.40 13.03 -6.69
C ARG A 574 -40.02 14.00 -7.68
N SER A 575 -39.21 14.79 -8.38
CA SER A 575 -39.69 15.73 -9.39
C SER A 575 -40.47 15.04 -10.50
N GLN A 576 -40.04 13.86 -10.96
CA GLN A 576 -40.78 13.09 -11.95
C GLN A 576 -42.13 12.56 -11.43
N LYS A 577 -42.20 12.13 -10.16
CA LYS A 577 -43.47 11.73 -9.51
C LYS A 577 -44.45 12.90 -9.39
N GLU A 578 -43.96 14.07 -9.00
CA GLU A 578 -44.77 15.29 -8.88
C GLU A 578 -45.32 15.73 -10.24
N LYS A 579 -44.47 15.83 -11.27
CA LYS A 579 -44.89 16.15 -12.65
C LYS A 579 -45.95 15.18 -13.18
N LYS A 580 -45.80 13.87 -12.91
CA LYS A 580 -46.77 12.86 -13.32
C LYS A 580 -48.10 13.01 -12.59
N THR A 581 -48.07 13.32 -11.29
CA THR A 581 -49.25 13.59 -10.47
C THR A 581 -49.98 14.84 -10.97
N ASP A 582 -49.24 15.92 -11.28
CA ASP A 582 -49.81 17.16 -11.83
C ASP A 582 -50.45 16.95 -13.19
N LEU A 583 -49.82 16.19 -14.09
CA LEU A 583 -50.41 15.80 -15.39
C LEU A 583 -51.70 14.98 -15.21
N ILE A 584 -51.75 14.08 -14.22
CA ILE A 584 -52.97 13.31 -13.90
C ILE A 584 -54.07 14.23 -13.39
N TYR A 585 -53.76 15.18 -12.50
CA TYR A 585 -54.74 16.17 -12.01
C TYR A 585 -55.19 17.14 -13.10
N GLN A 586 -54.29 17.60 -13.96
CA GLN A 586 -54.63 18.44 -15.12
C GLN A 586 -55.50 17.68 -16.12
N ASN A 587 -55.20 16.41 -16.42
CA ASN A 587 -56.03 15.58 -17.28
C ASN A 587 -57.40 15.27 -16.65
N MET A 588 -57.48 14.97 -15.35
CA MET A 588 -58.76 14.82 -14.64
C MET A 588 -59.58 16.11 -14.66
N THR A 589 -58.94 17.26 -14.45
CA THR A 589 -59.60 18.56 -14.48
C THR A 589 -60.08 18.90 -15.90
N ALA A 590 -59.28 18.59 -16.92
CA ALA A 590 -59.69 18.72 -18.32
C ALA A 590 -60.87 17.80 -18.66
N MET A 591 -60.85 16.54 -18.23
CA MET A 591 -61.97 15.60 -18.41
C MET A 591 -63.24 16.10 -17.70
N ALA A 592 -63.14 16.66 -16.48
CA ALA A 592 -64.26 17.27 -15.78
C ALA A 592 -64.79 18.56 -16.46
N ILE A 593 -63.96 19.27 -17.21
CA ILE A 593 -64.38 20.42 -18.03
C ILE A 593 -65.10 19.95 -19.30
N TYR A 594 -64.65 18.87 -19.94
CA TYR A 594 -65.32 18.28 -21.10
C TYR A 594 -66.63 17.56 -20.74
N GLU A 595 -66.77 16.99 -19.54
CA GLU A 595 -68.04 16.43 -19.05
C GLU A 595 -69.07 17.51 -18.68
N ASN A 596 -68.66 18.77 -18.50
CA ASN A 596 -69.57 19.90 -18.26
C ASN A 596 -70.02 20.64 -19.54
N PHE A 597 -69.57 20.21 -20.72
CA PHE A 597 -70.17 20.62 -21.99
C PHE A 597 -71.21 19.58 -22.43
N THR A 598 -72.45 19.74 -21.99
CA THR A 598 -73.59 19.10 -22.65
C THR A 598 -73.63 19.56 -24.11
N PRO A 599 -73.52 18.66 -25.10
CA PRO A 599 -73.77 19.02 -26.49
C PRO A 599 -75.25 19.33 -26.63
N GLY A 600 -75.57 20.55 -27.08
CA GLY A 600 -76.92 20.89 -27.55
C GLY A 600 -77.35 19.93 -28.67
N PRO A 601 -78.65 19.67 -28.82
CA PRO A 601 -79.15 18.61 -29.68
C PRO A 601 -78.97 19.00 -31.15
N GLY A 602 -77.96 18.41 -31.77
CA GLY A 602 -77.82 18.40 -33.22
C GLY A 602 -76.38 18.37 -33.65
N PHE A 603 -75.80 17.19 -33.82
CA PHE A 603 -74.94 16.87 -34.97
C PHE A 603 -74.80 15.35 -35.09
N GLY A 604 -74.85 14.87 -36.32
CA GLY A 604 -75.21 13.51 -36.71
C GLY A 604 -74.15 12.42 -36.52
N LYS A 605 -74.66 11.19 -36.64
CA LYS A 605 -73.94 9.92 -36.79
C LYS A 605 -72.87 9.98 -37.90
N ALA A 606 -71.70 9.41 -37.65
CA ALA A 606 -71.03 8.47 -38.58
C ALA A 606 -69.82 7.78 -37.91
N ASN A 607 -69.90 6.45 -37.83
CA ASN A 607 -68.91 5.39 -38.12
C ASN A 607 -67.40 5.71 -38.01
N GLY A 608 -66.53 4.83 -37.50
CA GLY A 608 -66.64 3.40 -37.25
C GLY A 608 -65.31 2.80 -36.77
N TYR A 609 -65.41 1.54 -36.36
CA TYR A 609 -64.33 0.65 -35.92
C TYR A 609 -63.48 0.10 -37.09
N HIS A 610 -62.34 -0.49 -36.71
CA HIS A 610 -61.36 -1.35 -37.41
C HIS A 610 -60.10 -0.60 -37.92
N ALA A 611 -58.87 -1.04 -37.64
CA ALA A 611 -58.32 -2.30 -37.11
C ALA A 611 -57.06 -2.04 -36.28
#